data_AF-A0A3M7C3V0-F1
#
_entry.id   AF-A0A3M7C3V0-F1
#
_cell.length_a   1.000
_cell.length_b   1.000
_cell.length_c   1.000
_cell.angle_alpha   90.00
_cell.angle_beta   90.00
_cell.angle_gamma   90.00
#
_symmetry.space_group_name_H-M   'P 1'
#
loop_
_entity.id
_entity.type
_entity.pdbx_description
1 polymer ?
#
loop_
_entity_poly.entity_id
_entity_poly.type
_entity_poly.pdbx_seq_one_letter_code
_entity_poly.pdbx_strand_id
1 'polypeptide(L)'
;MAARTMREVTKALQSFFSSPKIPSTLPSEIRRKLQSYVDEYADEINAEESASTNAELKNFWERWVGENPSKTGPFLGVLRELRPALVRPADILDWWHSVVKPALVSTSCKKAVLEDATEFVVGCMVNTGEDDDDSSGEGESSQLELSRQLLRDLISTYLARTRGLTEEDQHIAPDNAQAAQRIEHVLVTYGRKEPRELFHIVDDIIRAANTRLQGLTLLSSFLRHNTPHLYLVVHTPLVEDLLKCLMNDTSTTVLSVALTSLIMLLPHVPGSLGAHLPRLFLIYSRLLCWEKFSPLSTDAQRDLVTDDRLSTDPEVDAGDVGIDPVWEKSRPKEGEVETSTPELMTYFTYLYGLYPLNFMSYVRKPRRYLKNCEFPGFEDFDLDQAVIRSRTDQFSQVHLCHPNMYNMTIEEELIDPKWPKMDPADVVAECHGLCVRDTKPALISPGPPPSGRLPEVPPLPPLANGRSLQLSPSASHVSLRSGNSWRDTQSTTVSAAGADGDSPVLRANDLSPEDRPHSKNGIAHRHSPSPEDFPQPGSAGIKESQELPSTNLAHLQRENTMLRNQLNFERWHKSQYSQHIGQMMRKNVKDATAEAETLNLINANRTL
;
A
#
# COMPACT_ATOMS: atom_id res chain seq x y z
N MET A 1 -42.06 -22.21 18.43
CA MET A 1 -41.18 -21.45 19.34
C MET A 1 -41.67 -20.02 19.34
N ALA A 2 -41.84 -19.39 20.50
CA ALA A 2 -42.34 -18.02 20.55
C ALA A 2 -41.30 -17.06 19.95
N ALA A 3 -41.72 -16.22 19.01
CA ALA A 3 -40.86 -15.25 18.33
C ALA A 3 -40.26 -14.28 19.36
N ARG A 4 -38.93 -14.16 19.37
CA ARG A 4 -38.21 -13.30 20.34
C ARG A 4 -38.41 -11.83 19.99
N THR A 5 -39.28 -11.14 20.72
CA THR A 5 -39.52 -9.71 20.48
C THR A 5 -38.29 -8.83 20.79
N MET A 6 -38.16 -7.67 20.14
CA MET A 6 -37.12 -6.66 20.42
C MET A 6 -37.05 -6.24 21.91
N ARG A 7 -38.15 -6.37 22.63
CA ARG A 7 -38.21 -6.19 24.10
C ARG A 7 -37.38 -7.20 24.88
N GLU A 8 -37.28 -8.44 24.41
CA GLU A 8 -36.42 -9.45 25.03
C GLU A 8 -34.94 -9.16 24.77
N VAL A 9 -34.63 -8.67 23.56
CA VAL A 9 -33.30 -8.20 23.18
C VAL A 9 -32.87 -7.02 24.06
N THR A 10 -33.69 -5.97 24.17
CA THR A 10 -33.39 -4.81 25.02
C THR A 10 -33.27 -5.17 26.50
N LYS A 11 -34.06 -6.14 27.00
CA LYS A 11 -33.92 -6.65 28.37
C LYS A 11 -32.61 -7.42 28.59
N ALA A 12 -32.19 -8.24 27.61
CA ALA A 12 -30.89 -8.92 27.66
C ALA A 12 -29.72 -7.92 27.64
N LEU A 13 -29.82 -6.88 26.81
CA LEU A 13 -28.86 -5.77 26.78
C LEU A 13 -28.87 -5.00 28.10
N GLN A 14 -30.04 -4.73 28.69
CA GLN A 14 -30.15 -4.01 29.97
C GLN A 14 -29.34 -4.69 31.08
N SER A 15 -29.41 -6.02 31.20
CA SER A 15 -28.62 -6.79 32.18
C SER A 15 -27.12 -6.51 32.05
N PHE A 16 -26.63 -6.42 30.82
CA PHE A 16 -25.23 -6.14 30.52
C PHE A 16 -24.85 -4.67 30.75
N PHE A 17 -25.65 -3.73 30.24
CA PHE A 17 -25.37 -2.29 30.31
C PHE A 17 -25.64 -1.65 31.68
N SER A 18 -26.31 -2.37 32.58
CA SER A 18 -26.50 -1.95 33.99
C SER A 18 -25.25 -2.17 34.85
N SER A 19 -24.28 -2.97 34.39
CA SER A 19 -23.04 -3.22 35.14
C SER A 19 -22.18 -1.94 35.21
N PRO A 20 -21.58 -1.61 36.37
CA PRO A 20 -20.67 -0.46 36.50
C PRO A 20 -19.30 -0.69 35.84
N LYS A 21 -18.92 -1.95 35.55
CA LYS A 21 -17.69 -2.30 34.82
C LYS A 21 -18.07 -3.14 33.60
N ILE A 22 -18.10 -2.50 32.45
CA ILE A 22 -18.45 -3.13 31.18
C ILE A 22 -17.17 -3.32 30.36
N PRO A 23 -16.98 -4.49 29.72
CA PRO A 23 -15.93 -4.67 28.72
C PRO A 23 -16.02 -3.59 27.64
N SER A 24 -14.91 -3.26 26.98
CA SER A 24 -14.91 -2.26 25.91
C SER A 24 -15.58 -2.70 24.61
N THR A 25 -15.88 -3.99 24.49
CA THR A 25 -16.50 -4.60 23.31
C THR A 25 -17.66 -5.48 23.74
N LEU A 26 -18.60 -5.71 22.82
CA LEU A 26 -19.73 -6.58 23.08
C LEU A 26 -19.26 -8.06 23.16
N PRO A 27 -19.58 -8.78 24.26
CA PRO A 27 -19.24 -10.20 24.41
C PRO A 27 -19.85 -11.07 23.31
N SER A 28 -19.15 -12.14 22.92
CA SER A 28 -19.58 -13.07 21.86
C SER A 28 -20.91 -13.76 22.16
N GLU A 29 -21.23 -14.01 23.43
CA GLU A 29 -22.52 -14.60 23.82
C GLU A 29 -23.70 -13.68 23.50
N ILE A 30 -23.55 -12.37 23.74
CA ILE A 30 -24.58 -11.38 23.42
C ILE A 30 -24.68 -11.21 21.90
N ARG A 31 -23.55 -11.15 21.19
CA ARG A 31 -23.54 -11.10 19.71
C ARG A 31 -24.33 -12.25 19.09
N ARG A 32 -24.07 -13.49 19.53
CA ARG A 32 -24.80 -14.66 19.04
C ARG A 32 -26.30 -14.60 19.33
N LYS A 33 -26.72 -14.00 20.46
CA LYS A 33 -28.16 -13.78 20.75
C LYS A 33 -28.77 -12.74 19.81
N LEU A 34 -28.05 -11.66 19.50
CA LEU A 34 -28.47 -10.65 18.53
C LEU A 34 -28.54 -11.23 17.11
N GLN A 35 -27.54 -12.00 16.70
CA GLN A 35 -27.52 -12.66 15.40
C GLN A 35 -28.70 -13.64 15.26
N SER A 36 -28.95 -14.47 16.28
CA SER A 36 -30.13 -15.37 16.30
C SER A 36 -31.45 -14.61 16.21
N TYR A 37 -31.55 -13.40 16.78
CA TYR A 37 -32.72 -12.55 16.59
C TYR A 37 -32.81 -12.04 15.15
N VAL A 38 -31.71 -11.54 14.59
CA VAL A 38 -31.70 -11.07 13.20
C VAL A 38 -32.02 -12.19 12.21
N ASP A 39 -31.45 -13.38 12.40
CA ASP A 39 -31.69 -14.55 11.54
C ASP A 39 -33.15 -15.05 11.64
N GLU A 40 -33.78 -14.95 12.82
CA GLU A 40 -35.19 -15.30 13.03
C GLU A 40 -36.17 -14.30 12.40
N TYR A 41 -35.76 -13.04 12.22
CA TYR A 41 -36.61 -11.95 11.75
C TYR A 41 -36.22 -11.44 10.35
N ALA A 42 -35.19 -12.00 9.70
CA ALA A 42 -34.64 -11.51 8.43
C ALA A 42 -35.69 -11.40 7.31
N ASP A 43 -36.68 -12.29 7.29
CA ASP A 43 -37.71 -12.37 6.24
C ASP A 43 -38.97 -11.54 6.54
N GLU A 44 -39.10 -10.97 7.75
CA GLU A 44 -40.33 -10.29 8.23
C GLU A 44 -40.16 -8.77 8.50
N ILE A 45 -38.98 -8.19 8.29
CA ILE A 45 -38.70 -6.78 8.65
C ILE A 45 -39.46 -5.82 7.72
N ASN A 46 -40.63 -5.38 8.18
CA ASN A 46 -41.37 -4.29 7.59
C ASN A 46 -40.79 -2.92 7.99
N ALA A 47 -41.02 -1.89 7.18
CA ALA A 47 -40.56 -0.52 7.46
C ALA A 47 -41.05 0.03 8.82
N GLU A 48 -42.26 -0.36 9.24
CA GLU A 48 -42.85 0.01 10.53
C GLU A 48 -42.18 -0.69 11.71
N GLU A 49 -41.81 -1.98 11.55
CA GLU A 49 -41.07 -2.74 12.56
C GLU A 49 -39.62 -2.25 12.69
N SER A 50 -38.99 -1.86 11.57
CA SER A 50 -37.68 -1.22 11.58
C SER A 50 -37.71 0.12 12.32
N ALA A 51 -38.75 0.94 12.08
CA ALA A 51 -38.93 2.20 12.80
C ALA A 51 -39.16 2.00 14.31
N SER A 52 -39.97 1.01 14.68
CA SER A 52 -40.21 0.62 16.08
C SER A 52 -38.91 0.15 16.76
N THR A 53 -38.16 -0.73 16.09
CA THR A 53 -36.86 -1.23 16.55
C THR A 53 -35.87 -0.09 16.76
N ASN A 54 -35.80 0.86 15.83
CA ASN A 54 -34.94 2.03 15.96
C ASN A 54 -35.36 2.94 17.12
N ALA A 55 -36.66 3.14 17.33
CA ALA A 55 -37.16 3.92 18.47
C ALA A 55 -36.82 3.26 19.82
N GLU A 56 -36.95 1.93 19.92
CA GLU A 56 -36.52 1.18 21.11
C GLU A 56 -35.01 1.29 21.33
N LEU A 57 -34.19 1.26 20.28
CA LEU A 57 -32.73 1.45 20.35
C LEU A 57 -32.34 2.87 20.77
N LYS A 58 -33.00 3.91 20.25
CA LYS A 58 -32.77 5.31 20.65
C LYS A 58 -33.12 5.52 22.13
N ASN A 59 -34.28 5.01 22.57
CA ASN A 59 -34.67 5.05 23.98
C ASN A 59 -33.66 4.30 24.88
N PHE A 60 -33.13 3.16 24.42
CA PHE A 60 -32.10 2.43 25.14
C PHE A 60 -30.79 3.22 25.23
N TRP A 61 -30.36 3.85 24.13
CA TRP A 61 -29.16 4.68 24.06
C TRP A 61 -29.23 5.84 25.06
N GLU A 62 -30.30 6.62 25.03
CA GLU A 62 -30.49 7.77 25.93
C GLU A 62 -30.45 7.35 27.40
N ARG A 63 -31.09 6.22 27.73
CA ARG A 63 -31.23 5.77 29.12
C ARG A 63 -29.97 5.11 29.69
N TRP A 64 -29.20 4.38 28.89
CA TRP A 64 -28.15 3.51 29.40
C TRP A 64 -26.74 3.84 28.92
N VAL A 65 -26.59 4.55 27.80
CA VAL A 65 -25.31 4.72 27.08
C VAL A 65 -24.90 6.19 26.94
N GLY A 66 -25.82 7.08 26.58
CA GLY A 66 -25.52 8.45 26.11
C GLY A 66 -24.63 9.29 27.03
N GLU A 67 -24.74 9.12 28.34
CA GLU A 67 -23.92 9.87 29.32
C GLU A 67 -22.54 9.25 29.60
N ASN A 68 -22.28 8.02 29.16
CA ASN A 68 -21.06 7.28 29.54
C ASN A 68 -20.25 6.81 28.31
N PRO A 69 -19.11 7.47 27.99
CA PRO A 69 -18.26 7.14 26.85
C PRO A 69 -17.74 5.69 26.85
N SER A 70 -17.61 5.08 28.04
CA SER A 70 -17.13 3.69 28.15
C SER A 70 -18.11 2.66 27.58
N LYS A 71 -19.40 3.04 27.46
CA LYS A 71 -20.48 2.17 26.97
C LYS A 71 -20.72 2.30 25.46
N THR A 72 -20.18 3.34 24.84
CA THR A 72 -20.30 3.58 23.39
C THR A 72 -19.72 2.44 22.56
N GLY A 73 -18.57 1.90 22.97
CA GLY A 73 -17.90 0.80 22.25
C GLY A 73 -18.74 -0.49 22.19
N PRO A 74 -19.21 -1.03 23.33
CA PRO A 74 -20.10 -2.19 23.32
C PRO A 74 -21.41 -1.95 22.59
N PHE A 75 -21.97 -0.73 22.67
CA PHE A 75 -23.19 -0.39 21.93
C PHE A 75 -22.96 -0.35 20.42
N LEU A 76 -21.80 0.08 19.96
CA LEU A 76 -21.44 -0.01 18.53
C LEU A 76 -21.41 -1.47 18.05
N GLY A 77 -20.96 -2.38 18.91
CA GLY A 77 -21.11 -3.82 18.68
C GLY A 77 -22.57 -4.24 18.52
N VAL A 78 -23.50 -3.66 19.29
CA VAL A 78 -24.95 -3.92 19.14
C VAL A 78 -25.46 -3.39 17.80
N LEU A 79 -25.11 -2.15 17.42
CA LEU A 79 -25.48 -1.56 16.12
C LEU A 79 -24.97 -2.41 14.96
N ARG A 80 -23.76 -2.96 15.06
CA ARG A 80 -23.19 -3.87 14.06
C ARG A 80 -24.06 -5.11 13.85
N GLU A 81 -24.39 -5.83 14.92
CA GLU A 81 -25.19 -7.05 14.79
C GLU A 81 -26.63 -6.75 14.36
N LEU A 82 -27.23 -5.66 14.84
CA LEU A 82 -28.61 -5.27 14.50
C LEU A 82 -28.72 -4.49 13.18
N ARG A 83 -27.63 -4.29 12.43
CA ARG A 83 -27.64 -3.58 11.14
C ARG A 83 -28.75 -4.09 10.20
N PRO A 84 -28.97 -5.41 10.00
CA PRO A 84 -30.01 -5.86 9.07
C PRO A 84 -31.44 -5.49 9.49
N ALA A 85 -31.68 -5.23 10.78
CA ALA A 85 -32.98 -4.76 11.29
C ALA A 85 -33.19 -3.24 11.07
N LEU A 86 -32.13 -2.49 10.75
CA LEU A 86 -32.16 -1.06 10.46
C LEU A 86 -32.24 -0.86 8.94
N VAL A 87 -33.45 -0.85 8.39
CA VAL A 87 -33.68 -0.77 6.93
C VAL A 87 -33.75 0.68 6.45
N ARG A 88 -34.18 1.61 7.32
CA ARG A 88 -34.44 3.01 6.93
C ARG A 88 -33.14 3.82 6.82
N PRO A 89 -32.84 4.44 5.66
CA PRO A 89 -31.63 5.24 5.48
C PRO A 89 -31.45 6.37 6.49
N ALA A 90 -32.53 7.10 6.81
CA ALA A 90 -32.50 8.19 7.78
C ALA A 90 -32.03 7.72 9.18
N ASP A 91 -32.48 6.53 9.59
CA ASP A 91 -32.12 5.98 10.90
C ASP A 91 -30.63 5.60 10.93
N ILE A 92 -30.09 5.04 9.84
CA ILE A 92 -28.66 4.73 9.71
C ILE A 92 -27.82 6.02 9.73
N LEU A 93 -28.24 7.07 9.03
CA LEU A 93 -27.55 8.35 9.00
C LEU A 93 -27.50 9.01 10.39
N ASP A 94 -28.58 8.94 11.15
CA ASP A 94 -28.61 9.42 12.53
C ASP A 94 -27.56 8.70 13.39
N TRP A 95 -27.47 7.37 13.29
CA TRP A 95 -26.46 6.57 14.00
C TRP A 95 -25.05 6.86 13.51
N TRP A 96 -24.87 7.05 12.20
CA TRP A 96 -23.60 7.45 11.60
C TRP A 96 -23.08 8.75 12.23
N HIS A 97 -23.90 9.80 12.24
CA HIS A 97 -23.48 11.11 12.78
C HIS A 97 -23.33 11.11 14.30
N SER A 98 -24.19 10.38 15.02
CA SER A 98 -24.24 10.44 16.49
C SER A 98 -23.22 9.52 17.18
N VAL A 99 -22.92 8.37 16.59
CA VAL A 99 -22.13 7.31 17.25
C VAL A 99 -20.92 6.92 16.43
N VAL A 100 -21.11 6.57 15.16
CA VAL A 100 -20.09 5.88 14.38
C VAL A 100 -18.97 6.82 13.90
N LYS A 101 -19.33 7.95 13.28
CA LYS A 101 -18.36 8.96 12.84
C LYS A 101 -17.55 9.54 14.02
N PRO A 102 -18.16 9.89 15.17
CA PRO A 102 -17.39 10.26 16.37
C PRO A 102 -16.44 9.16 16.85
N ALA A 103 -16.85 7.89 16.83
CA ALA A 103 -15.97 6.77 17.22
C ALA A 103 -14.77 6.60 16.27
N LEU A 104 -14.96 6.83 14.96
CA LEU A 104 -13.88 6.76 13.97
C LEU A 104 -12.90 7.93 14.08
N VAL A 105 -13.39 9.14 14.37
CA VAL A 105 -12.57 10.36 14.42
C VAL A 105 -11.89 10.58 15.79
N SER A 106 -12.50 10.11 16.88
CA SER A 106 -11.97 10.31 18.24
C SER A 106 -10.79 9.40 18.55
N THR A 107 -9.74 9.89 19.22
CA THR A 107 -8.50 9.14 19.43
C THR A 107 -8.56 8.01 20.45
N SER A 108 -9.50 8.07 21.39
CA SER A 108 -9.55 7.19 22.57
C SER A 108 -10.17 5.80 22.33
N CYS A 109 -10.69 5.52 21.12
CA CYS A 109 -11.33 4.24 20.82
C CYS A 109 -10.33 3.09 20.65
N LYS A 110 -10.65 1.93 21.25
CA LYS A 110 -9.85 0.70 21.11
C LYS A 110 -10.04 0.06 19.73
N LYS A 111 -9.03 -0.65 19.23
CA LYS A 111 -9.02 -1.30 17.89
C LYS A 111 -10.28 -2.13 17.60
N ALA A 112 -10.70 -2.99 18.52
CA ALA A 112 -11.87 -3.85 18.30
C ALA A 112 -13.20 -3.06 18.17
N VAL A 113 -13.31 -1.89 18.80
CA VAL A 113 -14.46 -0.99 18.61
C VAL A 113 -14.42 -0.35 17.23
N LEU A 114 -13.22 0.00 16.74
CA LEU A 114 -13.04 0.53 15.39
C LEU A 114 -13.34 -0.52 14.31
N GLU A 115 -13.04 -1.78 14.57
CA GLU A 115 -13.43 -2.90 13.70
C GLU A 115 -14.95 -3.03 13.64
N ASP A 116 -15.65 -2.96 14.78
CA ASP A 116 -17.13 -2.93 14.80
C ASP A 116 -17.70 -1.72 14.03
N ALA A 117 -17.09 -0.54 14.19
CA ALA A 117 -17.46 0.67 13.46
C ALA A 117 -17.31 0.49 11.95
N THR A 118 -16.19 -0.07 11.53
CA THR A 118 -15.85 -0.29 10.12
C THR A 118 -16.79 -1.30 9.49
N GLU A 119 -17.01 -2.45 10.15
CA GLU A 119 -17.95 -3.49 9.72
C GLU A 119 -19.37 -2.94 9.58
N PHE A 120 -19.85 -2.13 10.53
CA PHE A 120 -21.17 -1.51 10.45
C PHE A 120 -21.31 -0.62 9.21
N VAL A 121 -20.40 0.36 9.03
CA VAL A 121 -20.49 1.35 7.94
C VAL A 121 -20.29 0.69 6.58
N VAL A 122 -19.29 -0.20 6.45
CA VAL A 122 -19.06 -0.94 5.21
C VAL A 122 -20.25 -1.84 4.91
N GLY A 123 -20.84 -2.48 5.92
CA GLY A 123 -22.06 -3.26 5.76
C GLY A 123 -23.25 -2.43 5.27
N CYS A 124 -23.35 -1.15 5.63
CA CYS A 124 -24.39 -0.24 5.13
C CYS A 124 -24.15 0.23 3.68
N MET A 125 -22.90 0.22 3.21
CA MET A 125 -22.52 0.73 1.88
C MET A 125 -22.44 -0.35 0.79
N VAL A 126 -22.22 -1.61 1.18
CA VAL A 126 -22.08 -2.74 0.25
C VAL A 126 -23.46 -3.28 -0.11
N ASN A 127 -23.72 -3.44 -1.39
CA ASN A 127 -24.95 -4.05 -1.87
C ASN A 127 -24.81 -5.56 -1.75
N THR A 128 -25.54 -6.18 -0.82
CA THR A 128 -25.58 -7.64 -0.66
C THR A 128 -26.58 -8.32 -1.60
N GLY A 129 -27.21 -7.57 -2.51
CA GLY A 129 -28.19 -8.10 -3.45
C GLY A 129 -27.51 -8.77 -4.63
N GLU A 130 -27.54 -10.11 -4.66
CA GLU A 130 -27.43 -10.92 -5.89
C GLU A 130 -28.77 -10.97 -6.64
N ASP A 131 -29.73 -10.09 -6.32
CA ASP A 131 -31.04 -10.06 -6.94
C ASP A 131 -31.02 -9.13 -8.16
N ASP A 132 -30.51 -9.67 -9.26
CA ASP A 132 -30.77 -9.25 -10.65
C ASP A 132 -32.27 -9.44 -11.03
N ASP A 133 -33.20 -9.37 -10.06
CA ASP A 133 -34.62 -9.53 -10.29
C ASP A 133 -35.33 -8.16 -10.19
N ASP A 134 -35.71 -7.66 -11.36
CA ASP A 134 -36.36 -6.39 -11.74
C ASP A 134 -37.67 -6.04 -10.95
N SER A 135 -37.67 -6.08 -9.62
CA SER A 135 -38.92 -5.90 -8.85
C SER A 135 -38.78 -5.15 -7.51
N SER A 136 -38.14 -3.98 -7.50
CA SER A 136 -38.60 -2.79 -6.73
C SER A 136 -37.65 -1.58 -6.83
N GLY A 137 -37.82 -0.75 -7.86
CA GLY A 137 -36.94 0.41 -8.13
C GLY A 137 -36.88 1.52 -7.06
N GLU A 138 -37.73 1.51 -6.03
CA GLU A 138 -37.71 2.53 -4.96
C GLU A 138 -36.77 2.17 -3.78
N GLY A 139 -36.65 0.88 -3.44
CA GLY A 139 -35.80 0.42 -2.33
C GLY A 139 -34.31 0.49 -2.67
N GLU A 140 -33.96 0.04 -3.87
CA GLU A 140 -32.59 0.04 -4.40
C GLU A 140 -32.04 1.47 -4.57
N SER A 141 -32.89 2.40 -5.02
CA SER A 141 -32.55 3.82 -5.15
C SER A 141 -32.23 4.46 -3.79
N SER A 142 -32.99 4.11 -2.74
CA SER A 142 -32.81 4.65 -1.40
C SER A 142 -31.53 4.14 -0.72
N GLN A 143 -31.18 2.87 -0.91
CA GLN A 143 -29.93 2.28 -0.39
C GLN A 143 -28.70 2.81 -1.14
N LEU A 144 -28.79 2.97 -2.45
CA LEU A 144 -27.70 3.58 -3.23
C LEU A 144 -27.44 5.02 -2.79
N GLU A 145 -28.50 5.79 -2.53
CA GLU A 145 -28.37 7.16 -2.02
C GLU A 145 -27.73 7.20 -0.62
N LEU A 146 -28.11 6.28 0.27
CA LEU A 146 -27.44 6.12 1.57
C LEU A 146 -25.94 5.86 1.42
N SER A 147 -25.57 4.88 0.57
CA SER A 147 -24.18 4.52 0.31
C SER A 147 -23.39 5.73 -0.20
N ARG A 148 -23.95 6.46 -1.18
CA ARG A 148 -23.35 7.70 -1.72
C ARG A 148 -23.16 8.78 -0.66
N GLN A 149 -24.14 8.99 0.22
CA GLN A 149 -24.04 9.98 1.29
C GLN A 149 -22.96 9.61 2.31
N LEU A 150 -22.92 8.35 2.76
CA LEU A 150 -21.87 7.87 3.67
C LEU A 150 -20.48 7.98 3.05
N LEU A 151 -20.33 7.59 1.78
CA LEU A 151 -19.07 7.71 1.04
C LEU A 151 -18.64 9.17 0.90
N ARG A 152 -19.55 10.07 0.51
CA ARG A 152 -19.26 11.52 0.44
C ARG A 152 -18.79 12.08 1.78
N ASP A 153 -19.42 11.65 2.86
CA ASP A 153 -19.06 12.04 4.23
C ASP A 153 -17.67 11.52 4.63
N LEU A 154 -17.36 10.26 4.31
CA LEU A 154 -16.06 9.64 4.54
C LEU A 154 -14.96 10.33 3.72
N ILE A 155 -15.20 10.57 2.43
CA ILE A 155 -14.25 11.23 1.52
C ILE A 155 -14.00 12.67 1.96
N SER A 156 -15.05 13.45 2.22
CA SER A 156 -14.89 14.82 2.71
C SER A 156 -14.13 14.89 4.02
N THR A 157 -14.37 13.94 4.93
CA THR A 157 -13.59 13.81 6.17
C THR A 157 -12.14 13.43 5.87
N TYR A 158 -11.88 12.45 4.99
CA TYR A 158 -10.53 12.06 4.61
C TYR A 158 -9.75 13.23 4.02
N LEU A 159 -10.33 13.95 3.04
CA LEU A 159 -9.70 15.10 2.38
C LEU A 159 -9.43 16.23 3.37
N ALA A 160 -10.39 16.55 4.25
CA ALA A 160 -10.20 17.58 5.28
C ALA A 160 -9.07 17.23 6.26
N ARG A 161 -8.90 15.94 6.57
CA ARG A 161 -7.90 15.44 7.54
C ARG A 161 -6.52 15.23 6.92
N THR A 162 -6.43 15.13 5.59
CA THR A 162 -5.18 14.90 4.84
C THR A 162 -4.71 16.10 4.03
N ARG A 163 -5.41 17.24 4.12
CA ARG A 163 -5.00 18.48 3.44
C ARG A 163 -3.57 18.86 3.84
N GLY A 164 -2.82 19.41 2.88
CA GLY A 164 -1.49 19.96 3.15
C GLY A 164 -1.57 21.07 4.18
N LEU A 165 -0.58 21.14 5.07
CA LEU A 165 -0.60 22.13 6.15
C LEU A 165 -0.25 23.52 5.64
N THR A 166 -0.88 24.50 6.25
CA THR A 166 -0.67 25.93 6.00
C THR A 166 0.04 26.56 7.19
N GLU A 167 0.61 27.76 7.01
CA GLU A 167 1.28 28.50 8.10
C GLU A 167 0.32 28.85 9.25
N GLU A 168 -0.98 28.81 9.00
CA GLU A 168 -2.04 28.99 10.00
C GLU A 168 -2.22 27.75 10.91
N ASP A 169 -1.80 26.57 10.47
CA ASP A 169 -1.92 25.30 11.21
C ASP A 169 -0.73 25.12 12.19
N GLN A 170 -0.58 26.03 13.16
CA GLN A 170 0.54 26.02 14.13
C GLN A 170 0.61 24.73 14.97
N HIS A 171 -0.47 23.96 15.10
CA HIS A 171 -0.52 22.68 15.80
C HIS A 171 -1.38 21.67 15.04
N ILE A 172 -0.75 20.64 14.47
CA ILE A 172 -1.46 19.45 14.04
C ILE A 172 -1.73 18.61 15.28
N ALA A 173 -3.00 18.44 15.66
CA ALA A 173 -3.30 17.43 16.66
C ALA A 173 -2.88 16.05 16.11
N PRO A 174 -2.09 15.23 16.84
CA PRO A 174 -1.76 13.86 16.41
C PRO A 174 -3.01 13.03 16.07
N ASP A 175 -4.12 13.39 16.72
CA ASP A 175 -5.48 12.94 16.49
C ASP A 175 -5.94 13.06 15.04
N ASN A 176 -5.48 14.07 14.31
CA ASN A 176 -5.85 14.32 12.92
C ASN A 176 -5.30 13.24 11.98
N ALA A 177 -4.04 12.86 12.17
CA ALA A 177 -3.38 11.83 11.36
C ALA A 177 -3.95 10.43 11.67
N GLN A 178 -4.27 10.16 12.95
CA GLN A 178 -4.93 8.91 13.33
C GLN A 178 -6.35 8.82 12.77
N ALA A 179 -7.13 9.89 12.83
CA ALA A 179 -8.45 9.95 12.23
C ALA A 179 -8.39 9.70 10.72
N ALA A 180 -7.47 10.38 10.01
CA ALA A 180 -7.26 10.15 8.58
C ALA A 180 -6.96 8.67 8.26
N GLN A 181 -6.05 8.04 9.02
CA GLN A 181 -5.70 6.63 8.83
C GLN A 181 -6.88 5.68 9.08
N ARG A 182 -7.76 6.01 10.04
CA ARG A 182 -8.96 5.21 10.33
C ARG A 182 -10.00 5.34 9.22
N ILE A 183 -10.23 6.55 8.72
CA ILE A 183 -11.12 6.77 7.58
C ILE A 183 -10.56 6.10 6.32
N GLU A 184 -9.26 6.21 6.07
CA GLU A 184 -8.58 5.47 5.00
C GLU A 184 -8.81 3.96 5.12
N HIS A 185 -8.71 3.41 6.34
CA HIS A 185 -8.97 1.99 6.58
C HIS A 185 -10.42 1.60 6.24
N VAL A 186 -11.41 2.43 6.55
CA VAL A 186 -12.81 2.20 6.18
C VAL A 186 -12.98 2.21 4.65
N LEU A 187 -12.44 3.22 3.96
CA LEU A 187 -12.51 3.34 2.50
C LEU A 187 -11.82 2.18 1.79
N VAL A 188 -10.63 1.78 2.27
CA VAL A 188 -9.94 0.60 1.75
C VAL A 188 -10.78 -0.65 1.99
N THR A 189 -11.33 -0.85 3.19
CA THR A 189 -12.16 -2.03 3.50
C THR A 189 -13.42 -2.10 2.64
N TYR A 190 -14.04 -0.96 2.35
CA TYR A 190 -15.13 -0.85 1.39
C TYR A 190 -14.69 -1.25 -0.02
N GLY A 191 -13.61 -0.65 -0.55
CA GLY A 191 -13.13 -0.98 -1.90
C GLY A 191 -12.63 -2.41 -2.07
N ARG A 192 -12.28 -3.12 -1.00
CA ARG A 192 -11.99 -4.57 -1.07
C ARG A 192 -13.22 -5.40 -1.43
N LYS A 193 -14.43 -4.87 -1.16
CA LYS A 193 -15.71 -5.48 -1.51
C LYS A 193 -16.26 -4.89 -2.81
N GLU A 194 -16.15 -3.57 -2.99
CA GLU A 194 -16.63 -2.81 -4.14
C GLU A 194 -15.47 -2.08 -4.89
N PRO A 195 -14.55 -2.82 -5.54
CA PRO A 195 -13.34 -2.23 -6.13
C PRO A 195 -13.64 -1.26 -7.28
N ARG A 196 -14.66 -1.57 -8.11
CA ARG A 196 -15.05 -0.73 -9.25
C ARG A 196 -15.55 0.65 -8.80
N GLU A 197 -16.44 0.69 -7.82
CA GLU A 197 -16.95 1.95 -7.28
C GLU A 197 -15.84 2.76 -6.60
N LEU A 198 -14.92 2.09 -5.87
CA LEU A 198 -13.76 2.78 -5.30
C LEU A 198 -12.88 3.40 -6.40
N PHE A 199 -12.68 2.73 -7.54
CA PHE A 199 -11.91 3.31 -8.65
C PHE A 199 -12.57 4.58 -9.22
N HIS A 200 -13.90 4.61 -9.39
CA HIS A 200 -14.62 5.81 -9.81
C HIS A 200 -14.47 6.96 -8.80
N ILE A 201 -14.59 6.67 -7.52
CA ILE A 201 -14.42 7.65 -6.43
C ILE A 201 -12.99 8.22 -6.42
N VAL A 202 -11.99 7.35 -6.53
CA VAL A 202 -10.59 7.75 -6.53
C VAL A 202 -10.27 8.59 -7.77
N ASP A 203 -10.83 8.24 -8.93
CA ASP A 203 -10.70 9.01 -10.17
C ASP A 203 -11.24 10.44 -10.02
N ASP A 204 -12.43 10.61 -9.44
CA ASP A 204 -13.01 11.93 -9.13
C ASP A 204 -12.07 12.78 -8.26
N ILE A 205 -11.39 12.16 -7.29
CA ILE A 205 -10.43 12.84 -6.39
C ILE A 205 -9.13 13.18 -7.14
N ILE A 206 -8.68 12.35 -8.07
CA ILE A 206 -7.43 12.53 -8.83
C ILE A 206 -7.54 13.67 -9.85
N ARG A 207 -8.72 13.91 -10.42
CA ARG A 207 -8.91 14.97 -11.42
C ARG A 207 -8.58 16.37 -10.89
N ALA A 208 -8.93 16.68 -9.65
CA ALA A 208 -8.65 17.99 -9.05
C ALA A 208 -7.20 18.07 -8.50
N ALA A 209 -6.44 19.08 -8.93
CA ALA A 209 -4.99 19.14 -8.63
C ALA A 209 -4.68 19.27 -7.13
N ASN A 210 -5.57 19.92 -6.38
CA ASN A 210 -5.45 20.12 -4.93
C ASN A 210 -5.69 18.83 -4.11
N THR A 211 -6.46 17.87 -4.63
CA THR A 211 -6.77 16.60 -3.95
C THR A 211 -6.04 15.40 -4.52
N ARG A 212 -5.38 15.57 -5.67
CA ARG A 212 -4.74 14.50 -6.44
C ARG A 212 -3.80 13.63 -5.62
N LEU A 213 -2.89 14.23 -4.85
CA LEU A 213 -1.95 13.47 -4.02
C LEU A 213 -2.66 12.60 -2.98
N GLN A 214 -3.77 13.09 -2.41
CA GLN A 214 -4.56 12.35 -1.42
C GLN A 214 -5.29 11.18 -2.08
N GLY A 215 -5.88 11.40 -3.26
CA GLY A 215 -6.49 10.33 -4.07
C GLY A 215 -5.47 9.24 -4.45
N LEU A 216 -4.29 9.63 -4.93
CA LEU A 216 -3.20 8.71 -5.26
C LEU A 216 -2.68 7.94 -4.04
N THR A 217 -2.59 8.60 -2.89
CA THR A 217 -2.16 7.95 -1.64
C THR A 217 -3.19 6.92 -1.17
N LEU A 218 -4.48 7.25 -1.27
CA LEU A 218 -5.57 6.31 -1.00
C LEU A 218 -5.53 5.11 -1.97
N LEU A 219 -5.32 5.37 -3.26
CA LEU A 219 -5.18 4.33 -4.29
C LEU A 219 -4.02 3.38 -3.97
N SER A 220 -2.84 3.93 -3.67
CA SER A 220 -1.65 3.15 -3.29
C SER A 220 -1.91 2.30 -2.03
N SER A 221 -2.62 2.86 -1.03
CA SER A 221 -3.00 2.11 0.18
C SER A 221 -4.03 1.01 -0.09
N PHE A 222 -4.93 1.20 -1.04
CA PHE A 222 -5.88 0.19 -1.48
C PHE A 222 -5.16 -0.96 -2.21
N LEU A 223 -4.40 -0.64 -3.27
CA LEU A 223 -3.74 -1.60 -4.15
C LEU A 223 -2.76 -2.53 -3.40
N ARG A 224 -2.15 -2.06 -2.30
CA ARG A 224 -1.23 -2.89 -1.50
C ARG A 224 -1.84 -4.18 -0.94
N HIS A 225 -3.17 -4.28 -0.86
CA HIS A 225 -3.87 -5.44 -0.33
C HIS A 225 -4.11 -6.53 -1.38
N ASN A 226 -3.78 -6.28 -2.66
CA ASN A 226 -3.97 -7.20 -3.78
C ASN A 226 -5.35 -7.88 -3.78
N THR A 227 -6.39 -7.06 -3.85
CA THR A 227 -7.77 -7.53 -3.75
C THR A 227 -8.20 -8.29 -4.99
N PRO A 228 -9.23 -9.16 -4.88
CA PRO A 228 -9.90 -9.69 -6.05
C PRO A 228 -10.42 -8.56 -6.96
N HIS A 229 -10.59 -8.88 -8.25
CA HIS A 229 -11.26 -8.03 -9.24
C HIS A 229 -10.60 -6.66 -9.54
N LEU A 230 -9.32 -6.48 -9.26
CA LEU A 230 -8.59 -5.26 -9.66
C LEU A 230 -8.56 -5.04 -11.19
N TYR A 231 -8.77 -6.08 -12.00
CA TYR A 231 -8.93 -5.96 -13.46
C TYR A 231 -10.13 -5.10 -13.87
N LEU A 232 -11.12 -4.89 -12.99
CA LEU A 232 -12.27 -4.03 -13.25
C LEU A 232 -11.89 -2.55 -13.48
N VAL A 233 -10.65 -2.17 -13.17
CA VAL A 233 -10.12 -0.83 -13.46
C VAL A 233 -10.23 -0.46 -14.96
N VAL A 234 -10.20 -1.45 -15.86
CA VAL A 234 -10.39 -1.25 -17.33
C VAL A 234 -11.76 -0.65 -17.66
N HIS A 235 -12.76 -0.87 -16.81
CA HIS A 235 -14.11 -0.33 -16.99
C HIS A 235 -14.30 1.04 -16.32
N THR A 236 -13.20 1.70 -15.95
CA THR A 236 -13.19 3.00 -15.26
C THR A 236 -12.22 3.95 -15.97
N PRO A 237 -12.43 5.28 -15.85
CA PRO A 237 -11.51 6.27 -16.42
C PRO A 237 -10.14 6.34 -15.70
N LEU A 238 -9.97 5.63 -14.57
CA LEU A 238 -8.82 5.78 -13.68
C LEU A 238 -7.47 5.58 -14.36
N VAL A 239 -7.33 4.57 -15.24
CA VAL A 239 -6.06 4.35 -15.94
C VAL A 239 -5.74 5.53 -16.85
N GLU A 240 -6.72 6.05 -17.57
CA GLU A 240 -6.53 7.19 -18.47
C GLU A 240 -6.13 8.46 -17.71
N ASP A 241 -6.79 8.77 -16.60
CA ASP A 241 -6.48 9.95 -15.80
C ASP A 241 -5.16 9.78 -15.01
N LEU A 242 -4.76 8.55 -14.64
CA LEU A 242 -3.40 8.27 -14.16
C LEU A 242 -2.34 8.53 -15.22
N LEU A 243 -2.57 8.14 -16.47
CA LEU A 243 -1.66 8.44 -17.58
C LEU A 243 -1.57 9.96 -17.81
N LYS A 244 -2.69 10.68 -17.78
CA LYS A 244 -2.68 12.16 -17.88
C LYS A 244 -1.90 12.81 -16.74
N CYS A 245 -2.10 12.36 -15.50
CA CYS A 245 -1.33 12.80 -14.34
C CYS A 245 0.18 12.62 -14.58
N LEU A 246 0.61 11.42 -15.00
CA LEU A 246 2.01 11.10 -15.29
C LEU A 246 2.59 11.82 -16.51
N MET A 247 1.77 12.28 -17.44
CA MET A 247 2.19 13.04 -18.61
C MET A 247 2.30 14.54 -18.34
N ASN A 248 1.45 15.09 -17.47
CA ASN A 248 1.28 16.54 -17.35
C ASN A 248 1.79 17.12 -16.02
N ASP A 249 1.74 16.37 -14.92
CA ASP A 249 2.10 16.91 -13.59
C ASP A 249 3.61 17.06 -13.42
N THR A 250 4.03 18.01 -12.59
CA THR A 250 5.45 18.34 -12.36
C THR A 250 5.90 18.10 -10.92
N SER A 251 4.98 17.88 -9.97
CA SER A 251 5.36 17.43 -8.63
C SER A 251 5.86 15.98 -8.69
N THR A 252 7.14 15.80 -8.38
CA THR A 252 7.82 14.50 -8.30
C THR A 252 7.18 13.57 -7.27
N THR A 253 6.56 14.12 -6.22
CA THR A 253 5.81 13.34 -5.22
C THR A 253 4.57 12.72 -5.85
N VAL A 254 3.78 13.54 -6.54
CA VAL A 254 2.57 13.09 -7.27
C VAL A 254 2.96 12.05 -8.32
N LEU A 255 4.00 12.33 -9.12
CA LEU A 255 4.49 11.41 -10.14
C LEU A 255 4.98 10.09 -9.55
N SER A 256 5.66 10.11 -8.40
CA SER A 256 6.14 8.90 -7.75
C SER A 256 4.99 8.02 -7.28
N VAL A 257 4.00 8.59 -6.60
CA VAL A 257 2.83 7.83 -6.12
C VAL A 257 1.96 7.35 -7.29
N ALA A 258 1.79 8.18 -8.32
CA ALA A 258 1.07 7.79 -9.54
C ALA A 258 1.78 6.66 -10.29
N LEU A 259 3.11 6.73 -10.44
CA LEU A 259 3.89 5.71 -11.13
C LEU A 259 3.84 4.38 -10.36
N THR A 260 4.00 4.42 -9.03
CA THR A 260 3.84 3.23 -8.19
C THR A 260 2.45 2.62 -8.32
N SER A 261 1.39 3.45 -8.32
CA SER A 261 0.01 2.98 -8.46
C SER A 261 -0.23 2.34 -9.84
N LEU A 262 0.30 2.96 -10.91
CA LEU A 262 0.26 2.40 -12.25
C LEU A 262 0.98 1.06 -12.31
N ILE A 263 2.21 0.97 -11.79
CA ILE A 263 3.00 -0.27 -11.73
C ILE A 263 2.23 -1.38 -11.02
N MET A 264 1.54 -1.08 -9.91
CA MET A 264 0.73 -2.06 -9.20
C MET A 264 -0.49 -2.53 -9.99
N LEU A 265 -1.01 -1.73 -10.93
CA LEU A 265 -2.16 -2.07 -11.77
C LEU A 265 -1.79 -2.86 -13.04
N LEU A 266 -0.62 -2.63 -13.64
CA LEU A 266 -0.21 -3.27 -14.90
C LEU A 266 -0.38 -4.81 -14.92
N PRO A 267 0.00 -5.57 -13.87
CA PRO A 267 -0.13 -7.02 -13.84
C PRO A 267 -1.58 -7.53 -13.84
N HIS A 268 -2.55 -6.68 -13.51
CA HIS A 268 -3.96 -7.04 -13.47
C HIS A 268 -4.67 -6.85 -14.81
N VAL A 269 -4.07 -6.11 -15.74
CA VAL A 269 -4.67 -5.78 -17.04
C VAL A 269 -3.71 -5.98 -18.22
N PRO A 270 -2.82 -6.98 -18.22
CA PRO A 270 -1.71 -7.06 -19.18
C PRO A 270 -2.18 -7.17 -20.64
N GLY A 271 -3.36 -7.73 -20.90
CA GLY A 271 -3.92 -7.83 -22.26
C GLY A 271 -4.68 -6.59 -22.74
N SER A 272 -4.91 -5.59 -21.90
CA SER A 272 -5.73 -4.41 -22.22
C SER A 272 -4.90 -3.13 -22.42
N LEU A 273 -3.56 -3.23 -22.38
CA LEU A 273 -2.67 -2.08 -22.43
C LEU A 273 -2.32 -1.61 -23.85
N GLY A 274 -2.67 -2.36 -24.89
CA GLY A 274 -2.28 -2.09 -26.28
C GLY A 274 -2.54 -0.65 -26.73
N ALA A 275 -3.75 -0.13 -26.45
CA ALA A 275 -4.13 1.25 -26.80
C ALA A 275 -3.37 2.32 -25.98
N HIS A 276 -2.87 1.95 -24.79
CA HIS A 276 -2.17 2.86 -23.89
C HIS A 276 -0.64 2.81 -24.06
N LEU A 277 -0.08 1.88 -24.85
CA LEU A 277 1.37 1.72 -25.02
C LEU A 277 2.10 3.01 -25.44
N PRO A 278 1.61 3.81 -26.41
CA PRO A 278 2.27 5.07 -26.76
C PRO A 278 2.42 6.01 -25.56
N ARG A 279 1.39 6.11 -24.71
CA ARG A 279 1.42 6.97 -23.51
C ARG A 279 2.34 6.40 -22.43
N LEU A 280 2.30 5.09 -22.19
CA LEU A 280 3.21 4.41 -21.26
C LEU A 280 4.68 4.64 -21.64
N PHE A 281 5.00 4.51 -22.92
CA PHE A 281 6.37 4.70 -23.40
C PHE A 281 6.80 6.17 -23.37
N LEU A 282 5.89 7.10 -23.68
CA LEU A 282 6.12 8.53 -23.50
C LEU A 282 6.41 8.88 -22.03
N ILE A 283 5.62 8.36 -21.08
CA ILE A 283 5.87 8.54 -19.64
C ILE A 283 7.26 8.02 -19.27
N TYR A 284 7.66 6.86 -19.78
CA TYR A 284 9.01 6.34 -19.55
C TYR A 284 10.09 7.32 -20.04
N SER A 285 10.01 7.80 -21.27
CA SER A 285 10.99 8.75 -21.82
C SER A 285 11.01 10.09 -21.08
N ARG A 286 9.83 10.59 -20.68
CA ARG A 286 9.65 11.82 -19.92
C ARG A 286 10.37 11.76 -18.58
N LEU A 287 10.11 10.69 -17.82
CA LEU A 287 10.74 10.49 -16.52
C LEU A 287 12.24 10.15 -16.65
N LEU A 288 12.65 9.49 -17.73
CA LEU A 288 14.05 9.16 -18.02
C LEU A 288 14.90 10.42 -18.29
N CYS A 289 14.26 11.45 -18.83
CA CYS A 289 14.86 12.73 -19.20
C CYS A 289 14.24 13.87 -18.37
N TRP A 290 14.00 13.61 -17.08
CA TRP A 290 13.28 14.54 -16.20
C TRP A 290 13.98 15.90 -16.05
N GLU A 291 15.29 15.96 -16.31
CA GLU A 291 16.05 17.19 -16.24
C GLU A 291 15.43 18.30 -17.10
N LYS A 292 14.78 17.94 -18.20
CA LYS A 292 14.05 18.86 -19.07
C LYS A 292 12.88 19.57 -18.37
N PHE A 293 12.17 18.84 -17.52
CA PHE A 293 10.92 19.27 -16.87
C PHE A 293 11.16 19.79 -15.44
N SER A 294 12.32 19.48 -14.87
CA SER A 294 12.64 19.87 -13.51
C SER A 294 13.00 21.36 -13.42
N PRO A 295 12.35 22.12 -12.52
CA PRO A 295 12.73 23.52 -12.26
C PRO A 295 14.11 23.64 -11.60
N LEU A 296 14.63 22.55 -11.02
CA LEU A 296 15.93 22.51 -10.34
C LEU A 296 17.10 22.24 -11.31
N SER A 297 16.82 21.89 -12.56
CA SER A 297 17.88 21.64 -13.55
C SER A 297 18.53 22.94 -13.99
N THR A 298 19.85 22.89 -14.17
CA THR A 298 20.62 23.90 -14.89
C THR A 298 20.34 23.82 -16.40
N ASP A 299 20.59 24.91 -17.14
CA ASP A 299 20.46 24.91 -18.60
C ASP A 299 21.32 23.81 -19.24
N ALA A 300 22.57 23.67 -18.79
CA ALA A 300 23.46 22.60 -19.28
C ALA A 300 22.88 21.18 -19.05
N GLN A 301 22.11 20.96 -17.98
CA GLN A 301 21.45 19.66 -17.74
C GLN A 301 20.24 19.46 -18.65
N ARG A 302 19.51 20.53 -18.99
CA ARG A 302 18.41 20.48 -19.96
C ARG A 302 18.93 20.20 -21.36
N ASP A 303 20.00 20.89 -21.76
CA ASP A 303 20.63 20.72 -23.08
C ASP A 303 21.11 19.29 -23.32
N LEU A 304 21.57 18.58 -22.28
CA LEU A 304 21.99 17.17 -22.38
C LEU A 304 20.88 16.19 -22.78
N VAL A 305 19.60 16.59 -22.66
CA VAL A 305 18.44 15.72 -22.90
C VAL A 305 17.47 16.31 -23.94
N THR A 306 17.81 17.44 -24.54
CA THR A 306 17.02 18.12 -25.57
C THR A 306 17.63 17.83 -26.96
N ASP A 307 16.79 17.50 -27.93
CA ASP A 307 17.21 17.32 -29.32
C ASP A 307 17.38 18.70 -29.98
N ASP A 308 18.63 19.17 -30.07
CA ASP A 308 19.04 20.43 -30.71
C ASP A 308 18.52 20.60 -32.15
N ARG A 309 18.06 19.52 -32.79
CA ARG A 309 17.53 19.54 -34.16
C ARG A 309 16.09 20.04 -34.24
N LEU A 310 15.39 20.17 -33.11
CA LEU A 310 14.03 20.66 -33.03
C LEU A 310 14.04 22.09 -32.49
N SER A 311 13.59 23.04 -33.32
CA SER A 311 13.38 24.43 -32.90
C SER A 311 12.17 24.47 -31.96
N THR A 312 12.40 24.46 -30.64
CA THR A 312 11.32 24.70 -29.68
C THR A 312 11.10 26.21 -29.57
N ASP A 313 9.86 26.65 -29.74
CA ASP A 313 9.49 28.04 -29.52
C ASP A 313 9.66 28.34 -28.01
N PRO A 314 10.49 29.33 -27.61
CA PRO A 314 10.77 29.61 -26.20
C PRO A 314 9.54 30.03 -25.38
N GLU A 315 8.38 30.28 -26.00
CA GLU A 315 7.11 30.58 -25.32
C GLU A 315 6.33 29.34 -24.83
N VAL A 316 6.73 28.12 -25.22
CA VAL A 316 6.04 26.90 -24.77
C VAL A 316 6.53 26.51 -23.37
N ASP A 317 5.61 26.42 -22.39
CA ASP A 317 5.89 25.94 -21.03
C ASP A 317 6.62 24.59 -21.12
N ALA A 318 7.90 24.55 -20.72
CA ALA A 318 8.74 23.35 -20.79
C ALA A 318 8.15 22.16 -20.01
N GLY A 319 7.26 22.41 -19.04
CA GLY A 319 6.50 21.41 -18.29
C GLY A 319 5.23 20.91 -18.98
N ASP A 320 4.82 21.53 -20.09
CA ASP A 320 3.65 21.17 -20.87
C ASP A 320 4.00 20.15 -21.95
N VAL A 321 3.52 18.93 -21.76
CA VAL A 321 3.61 17.90 -22.79
C VAL A 321 2.50 18.10 -23.85
N GLY A 322 1.58 19.06 -23.65
CA GLY A 322 0.65 19.57 -24.67
C GLY A 322 -0.48 18.63 -25.04
N ILE A 323 -0.67 17.53 -24.30
CA ILE A 323 -1.61 16.47 -24.68
C ILE A 323 -3.04 16.78 -24.24
N ASP A 324 -3.19 17.39 -23.06
CA ASP A 324 -4.51 17.75 -22.53
C ASP A 324 -4.49 19.17 -21.92
N PRO A 325 -4.88 20.20 -22.69
CA PRO A 325 -4.84 21.58 -22.22
C PRO A 325 -5.88 21.87 -21.11
N VAL A 326 -6.82 20.95 -20.86
CA VAL A 326 -7.84 21.08 -19.81
C VAL A 326 -7.36 20.50 -18.47
N TRP A 327 -6.27 19.72 -18.47
CA TRP A 327 -5.75 19.10 -17.25
C TRP A 327 -5.12 20.12 -16.29
N GLU A 328 -5.68 20.24 -15.09
CA GLU A 328 -5.14 21.10 -14.04
C GLU A 328 -3.82 20.50 -13.51
N LYS A 329 -2.67 21.09 -13.90
CA LYS A 329 -1.34 20.56 -13.54
C LYS A 329 -1.05 20.72 -12.05
N SER A 330 -0.62 19.64 -11.40
CA SER A 330 -0.04 19.69 -10.05
C SER A 330 1.42 20.11 -10.14
N ARG A 331 1.74 21.26 -9.54
CA ARG A 331 3.09 21.82 -9.48
C ARG A 331 3.63 21.76 -8.04
N PRO A 332 4.95 21.64 -7.85
CA PRO A 332 5.57 21.83 -6.52
C PRO A 332 5.18 23.20 -5.95
N LYS A 333 5.01 23.32 -4.63
CA LYS A 333 4.75 24.65 -4.04
C LYS A 333 6.03 25.51 -4.13
N GLU A 334 5.84 26.82 -4.28
CA GLU A 334 6.96 27.78 -4.36
C GLU A 334 7.88 27.65 -3.14
N GLY A 335 9.19 27.52 -3.38
CA GLY A 335 10.21 27.37 -2.33
C GLY A 335 10.48 25.93 -1.84
N GLU A 336 9.75 24.93 -2.34
CA GLU A 336 9.98 23.53 -1.97
C GLU A 336 11.02 22.87 -2.89
N VAL A 337 12.10 22.34 -2.30
CA VAL A 337 13.10 21.56 -3.03
C VAL A 337 12.62 20.11 -3.13
N GLU A 338 12.29 19.65 -4.34
CA GLU A 338 11.95 18.26 -4.64
C GLU A 338 13.16 17.52 -5.22
N THR A 339 13.79 16.64 -4.44
CA THR A 339 15.15 16.15 -4.77
C THR A 339 15.21 14.82 -5.55
N SER A 340 14.12 14.07 -5.71
CA SER A 340 14.19 12.76 -6.38
C SER A 340 13.05 12.51 -7.36
N THR A 341 13.41 12.27 -8.62
CA THR A 341 12.54 11.67 -9.63
C THR A 341 12.11 10.27 -9.24
N PRO A 342 10.95 9.78 -9.71
CA PRO A 342 10.53 8.39 -9.50
C PRO A 342 11.59 7.38 -9.97
N GLU A 343 11.77 6.26 -9.24
CA GLU A 343 12.66 5.18 -9.67
C GLU A 343 12.07 4.46 -10.90
N LEU A 344 12.84 4.40 -11.99
CA LEU A 344 12.38 3.83 -13.26
C LEU A 344 12.68 2.35 -13.47
N MET A 345 13.53 1.74 -12.64
CA MET A 345 13.94 0.35 -12.83
C MET A 345 12.73 -0.58 -12.89
N THR A 346 11.85 -0.51 -11.89
CA THR A 346 10.65 -1.34 -11.84
C THR A 346 9.71 -1.04 -12.99
N TYR A 347 9.56 0.23 -13.39
CA TYR A 347 8.74 0.58 -14.53
C TYR A 347 9.28 -0.03 -15.83
N PHE A 348 10.59 0.08 -16.06
CA PHE A 348 11.28 -0.60 -17.15
C PHE A 348 11.04 -2.11 -17.11
N THR A 349 11.19 -2.75 -15.94
CA THR A 349 10.97 -4.20 -15.77
C THR A 349 9.58 -4.62 -16.22
N TYR A 350 8.54 -3.84 -15.92
CA TYR A 350 7.18 -4.15 -16.38
C TYR A 350 6.96 -3.84 -17.85
N LEU A 351 7.42 -2.71 -18.38
CA LEU A 351 7.29 -2.40 -19.80
C LEU A 351 8.01 -3.44 -20.66
N TYR A 352 9.21 -3.84 -20.25
CA TYR A 352 10.00 -4.88 -20.90
C TYR A 352 9.46 -6.29 -20.68
N GLY A 353 8.93 -6.61 -19.51
CA GLY A 353 8.35 -7.93 -19.24
C GLY A 353 7.00 -8.17 -19.92
N LEU A 354 6.20 -7.12 -20.12
CA LEU A 354 4.87 -7.21 -20.75
C LEU A 354 4.93 -7.04 -22.27
N TYR A 355 5.67 -6.03 -22.74
CA TYR A 355 5.70 -5.63 -24.16
C TYR A 355 7.13 -5.39 -24.68
N PRO A 356 8.03 -6.39 -24.56
CA PRO A 356 9.44 -6.24 -24.92
C PRO A 356 9.67 -5.78 -26.37
N LEU A 357 8.91 -6.29 -27.36
CA LEU A 357 9.10 -5.97 -28.77
C LEU A 357 8.65 -4.55 -29.09
N ASN A 358 7.44 -4.17 -28.66
CA ASN A 358 6.92 -2.83 -28.82
C ASN A 358 7.77 -1.81 -28.07
N PHE A 359 8.12 -2.09 -26.82
CA PHE A 359 8.91 -1.18 -25.98
C PHE A 359 10.32 -0.97 -26.54
N MET A 360 11.02 -2.04 -26.93
CA MET A 360 12.36 -1.89 -27.52
C MET A 360 12.33 -1.29 -28.93
N SER A 361 11.21 -1.44 -29.67
CA SER A 361 10.97 -0.71 -30.91
C SER A 361 10.87 0.80 -30.67
N TYR A 362 10.09 1.19 -29.65
CA TYR A 362 9.99 2.58 -29.19
C TYR A 362 11.36 3.13 -28.74
N VAL A 363 12.06 2.48 -27.81
CA VAL A 363 13.38 2.92 -27.31
C VAL A 363 14.37 3.12 -28.47
N ARG A 364 14.30 2.29 -29.51
CA ARG A 364 15.17 2.41 -30.68
C ARG A 364 14.84 3.62 -31.56
N LYS A 365 13.56 3.91 -31.80
CA LYS A 365 13.08 5.01 -32.66
C LYS A 365 11.75 5.59 -32.14
N PRO A 366 11.77 6.43 -31.08
CA PRO A 366 10.56 6.88 -30.39
C PRO A 366 9.56 7.58 -31.31
N ARG A 367 10.02 8.60 -32.05
CA ARG A 367 9.17 9.36 -32.98
C ARG A 367 8.56 8.51 -34.09
N ARG A 368 9.33 7.55 -34.63
CA ARG A 368 8.82 6.63 -35.67
C ARG A 368 7.76 5.69 -35.10
N TYR A 369 7.96 5.20 -33.88
CA TYR A 369 6.96 4.37 -33.20
C TYR A 369 5.65 5.15 -33.01
N LEU A 370 5.72 6.37 -32.47
CA LEU A 370 4.54 7.23 -32.27
C LEU A 370 3.82 7.57 -33.59
N LYS A 371 4.60 7.86 -34.66
CA LYS A 371 4.04 8.07 -36.00
C LYS A 371 3.30 6.84 -36.52
N ASN A 372 3.85 5.65 -36.34
CA ASN A 372 3.22 4.40 -36.77
C ASN A 372 1.94 4.10 -35.97
N CYS A 373 1.88 4.51 -34.70
CA CYS A 373 0.68 4.41 -33.87
C CYS A 373 -0.32 5.55 -34.09
N GLU A 374 -0.06 6.47 -35.03
CA GLU A 374 -0.88 7.66 -35.31
C GLU A 374 -1.14 8.51 -34.04
N PHE A 375 -0.14 8.59 -33.16
CA PHE A 375 -0.30 9.30 -31.89
C PHE A 375 -0.40 10.83 -32.11
N PRO A 376 -1.38 11.53 -31.52
CA PRO A 376 -1.55 12.97 -31.69
C PRO A 376 -0.33 13.77 -31.21
N GLY A 377 0.06 14.81 -31.96
CA GLY A 377 1.19 15.67 -31.56
C GLY A 377 2.55 14.97 -31.56
N PHE A 378 2.70 13.82 -32.25
CA PHE A 378 3.96 13.06 -32.23
C PHE A 378 5.18 13.86 -32.72
N GLU A 379 4.97 14.91 -33.50
CA GLU A 379 6.03 15.77 -34.02
C GLU A 379 6.56 16.77 -32.99
N ASP A 380 5.73 17.12 -32.01
CA ASP A 380 6.01 18.16 -31.01
C ASP A 380 6.82 17.62 -29.83
N PHE A 381 6.84 16.29 -29.63
CA PHE A 381 7.67 15.68 -28.60
C PHE A 381 9.15 15.73 -28.98
N ASP A 382 9.89 16.55 -28.26
CA ASP A 382 11.35 16.50 -28.25
C ASP A 382 11.83 15.26 -27.47
N LEU A 383 12.26 14.27 -28.25
CA LEU A 383 12.64 12.91 -27.85
C LEU A 383 13.98 12.55 -28.50
N ASP A 384 15.09 12.90 -27.84
CA ASP A 384 16.41 12.53 -28.32
C ASP A 384 16.61 11.01 -28.27
N GLN A 385 16.66 10.40 -29.46
CA GLN A 385 16.82 8.96 -29.62
C GLN A 385 18.14 8.43 -29.04
N ALA A 386 19.24 9.17 -29.14
CA ALA A 386 20.54 8.75 -28.64
C ALA A 386 20.56 8.76 -27.10
N VAL A 387 20.00 9.81 -26.49
CA VAL A 387 19.89 9.95 -25.03
C VAL A 387 18.99 8.85 -24.46
N ILE A 388 17.80 8.64 -25.01
CA ILE A 388 16.85 7.61 -24.54
C ILE A 388 17.51 6.23 -24.60
N ARG A 389 18.21 5.90 -25.69
CA ARG A 389 18.93 4.62 -25.82
C ARG A 389 20.06 4.50 -24.80
N SER A 390 20.91 5.52 -24.68
CA SER A 390 22.05 5.50 -23.77
C SER A 390 21.63 5.35 -22.32
N ARG A 391 20.59 6.08 -21.89
CA ARG A 391 20.07 6.00 -20.51
C ARG A 391 19.29 4.73 -20.23
N THR A 392 18.67 4.13 -21.24
CA THR A 392 17.97 2.84 -21.13
C THR A 392 18.94 1.65 -21.05
N ASP A 393 20.17 1.81 -21.53
CA ASP A 393 21.18 0.73 -21.56
C ASP A 393 21.47 0.18 -20.16
N GLN A 394 21.53 1.05 -19.14
CA GLN A 394 21.75 0.62 -17.75
C GLN A 394 20.69 -0.36 -17.23
N PHE A 395 19.45 -0.22 -17.68
CA PHE A 395 18.36 -1.13 -17.31
C PHE A 395 18.44 -2.40 -18.15
N SER A 396 18.72 -2.26 -19.44
CA SER A 396 18.87 -3.39 -20.36
C SER A 396 20.00 -4.34 -19.93
N GLN A 397 21.12 -3.81 -19.44
CA GLN A 397 22.28 -4.60 -18.98
C GLN A 397 21.99 -5.51 -17.79
N VAL A 398 20.96 -5.18 -16.98
CA VAL A 398 20.56 -6.00 -15.83
C VAL A 398 19.33 -6.86 -16.11
N HIS A 399 18.84 -6.90 -17.36
CA HIS A 399 17.73 -7.76 -17.76
C HIS A 399 18.19 -8.83 -18.76
N LEU A 400 17.65 -10.04 -18.61
CA LEU A 400 17.84 -11.14 -19.55
C LEU A 400 17.14 -10.83 -20.88
N CYS A 401 17.64 -11.45 -21.96
CA CYS A 401 16.96 -11.39 -23.26
C CYS A 401 15.58 -12.03 -23.16
N HIS A 402 14.53 -11.27 -23.52
CA HIS A 402 13.16 -11.74 -23.38
C HIS A 402 12.84 -12.84 -24.41
N PRO A 403 12.22 -13.98 -24.02
CA PRO A 403 11.89 -15.08 -24.93
C PRO A 403 11.08 -14.65 -26.19
N ASN A 404 10.13 -13.74 -26.03
CA ASN A 404 9.34 -13.17 -27.15
C ASN A 404 10.19 -12.59 -28.29
N MET A 405 11.45 -12.18 -28.03
CA MET A 405 12.37 -11.73 -29.09
C MET A 405 12.62 -12.79 -30.18
N TYR A 406 12.47 -14.08 -29.84
CA TYR A 406 12.68 -15.20 -30.75
C TYR A 406 11.37 -15.83 -31.23
N ASN A 407 10.29 -15.64 -30.47
CA ASN A 407 9.07 -16.43 -30.60
C ASN A 407 7.85 -15.64 -31.12
N MET A 408 7.92 -14.30 -31.14
CA MET A 408 6.77 -13.45 -31.47
C MET A 408 7.16 -12.27 -32.36
N THR A 409 6.18 -11.78 -33.11
CA THR A 409 6.24 -10.49 -33.82
C THR A 409 5.67 -9.35 -32.98
N ILE A 410 5.91 -8.10 -33.40
CA ILE A 410 5.42 -6.90 -32.71
C ILE A 410 3.89 -6.90 -32.65
N GLU A 411 3.23 -7.39 -33.70
CA GLU A 411 1.79 -7.44 -33.85
C GLU A 411 1.18 -8.57 -33.00
N GLU A 412 1.81 -9.76 -32.98
CA GLU A 412 1.36 -10.89 -32.16
C GLU A 412 1.47 -10.60 -30.65
N GLU A 413 2.46 -9.80 -30.23
CA GLU A 413 2.62 -9.38 -28.83
C GLU A 413 1.39 -8.64 -28.29
N LEU A 414 0.69 -7.87 -29.13
CA LEU A 414 -0.50 -7.10 -28.73
C LEU A 414 -1.72 -7.98 -28.45
N ILE A 415 -1.75 -9.20 -28.99
CA ILE A 415 -2.89 -10.12 -28.93
C ILE A 415 -2.50 -11.46 -28.29
N ASP A 416 -1.48 -11.47 -27.42
CA ASP A 416 -0.99 -12.69 -26.79
C ASP A 416 -2.11 -13.41 -25.99
N PRO A 417 -2.48 -14.64 -26.37
CA PRO A 417 -3.57 -15.39 -25.75
C PRO A 417 -3.23 -15.90 -24.35
N LYS A 418 -2.01 -15.68 -23.84
CA LYS A 418 -1.63 -16.09 -22.48
C LYS A 418 -2.27 -15.23 -21.41
N TRP A 419 -2.49 -13.94 -21.67
CA TRP A 419 -2.88 -12.97 -20.63
C TRP A 419 -4.15 -13.33 -19.86
N PRO A 420 -5.25 -13.80 -20.48
CA PRO A 420 -6.45 -14.19 -19.74
C PRO A 420 -6.27 -15.41 -18.83
N LYS A 421 -5.20 -16.19 -19.03
CA LYS A 421 -4.91 -17.43 -18.28
C LYS A 421 -3.89 -17.21 -17.16
N MET A 422 -3.19 -16.08 -17.17
CA MET A 422 -2.16 -15.78 -16.20
C MET A 422 -2.75 -15.10 -14.97
N ASP A 423 -2.31 -15.54 -13.79
CA ASP A 423 -2.59 -14.83 -12.56
C ASP A 423 -1.67 -13.61 -12.45
N PRO A 424 -2.12 -12.48 -11.86
CA PRO A 424 -1.27 -11.30 -11.69
C PRO A 424 0.05 -11.60 -10.98
N ALA A 425 0.07 -12.52 -10.02
CA ALA A 425 1.31 -12.90 -9.32
C ALA A 425 2.31 -13.60 -10.25
N ASP A 426 1.83 -14.41 -11.18
CA ASP A 426 2.66 -15.04 -12.22
C ASP A 426 3.21 -14.00 -13.19
N VAL A 427 2.39 -13.02 -13.59
CA VAL A 427 2.83 -11.89 -14.45
C VAL A 427 3.95 -11.10 -13.76
N VAL A 428 3.79 -10.79 -12.47
CA VAL A 428 4.84 -10.11 -11.67
C VAL A 428 6.12 -10.94 -11.62
N ALA A 429 6.00 -12.25 -11.40
CA ALA A 429 7.13 -13.15 -11.33
C ALA A 429 7.86 -13.30 -12.67
N GLU A 430 7.14 -13.40 -13.79
CA GLU A 430 7.74 -13.43 -15.14
C GLU A 430 8.51 -12.13 -15.42
N CYS A 431 7.91 -10.96 -15.14
CA CYS A 431 8.58 -9.68 -15.37
C CYS A 431 9.87 -9.55 -14.53
N HIS A 432 9.80 -9.84 -13.23
CA HIS A 432 10.95 -9.71 -12.34
C HIS A 432 11.99 -10.83 -12.52
N GLY A 433 11.58 -12.01 -12.99
CA GLY A 433 12.49 -13.11 -13.30
C GLY A 433 13.49 -12.77 -14.42
N LEU A 434 13.19 -11.74 -15.22
CA LEU A 434 14.11 -11.19 -16.21
C LEU A 434 15.20 -10.33 -15.59
N CYS A 435 15.01 -9.77 -14.40
CA CYS A 435 15.96 -8.84 -13.77
C CYS A 435 16.99 -9.58 -12.90
N VAL A 436 18.28 -9.33 -13.15
CA VAL A 436 19.44 -10.03 -12.54
C VAL A 436 20.15 -9.17 -11.49
N ARG A 437 19.58 -7.99 -11.16
CA ARG A 437 20.22 -6.97 -10.29
C ARG A 437 20.63 -7.50 -8.90
N ASP A 438 19.83 -8.40 -8.32
CA ASP A 438 20.01 -8.93 -6.96
C ASP A 438 20.46 -10.39 -6.91
N THR A 439 20.70 -11.04 -8.06
CA THR A 439 21.36 -12.35 -8.04
C THR A 439 22.81 -12.14 -7.65
N LYS A 440 23.10 -12.30 -6.35
CA LYS A 440 24.37 -12.94 -5.97
C LYS A 440 24.48 -14.17 -6.88
N PRO A 441 25.63 -14.42 -7.53
CA PRO A 441 25.78 -15.65 -8.31
C PRO A 441 25.31 -16.77 -7.39
N ALA A 442 24.29 -17.52 -7.82
CA ALA A 442 23.78 -18.63 -7.05
C ALA A 442 25.02 -19.43 -6.65
N LEU A 443 25.37 -19.42 -5.36
CA LEU A 443 26.32 -20.38 -4.86
C LEU A 443 25.63 -21.69 -5.17
N ILE A 444 26.07 -22.32 -6.26
CA ILE A 444 25.83 -23.72 -6.55
C ILE A 444 26.06 -24.38 -5.21
N SER A 445 24.97 -24.83 -4.57
CA SER A 445 25.06 -25.56 -3.32
C SER A 445 26.09 -26.65 -3.61
N PRO A 446 27.25 -26.66 -2.94
CA PRO A 446 28.13 -27.79 -3.06
C PRO A 446 27.25 -28.97 -2.68
N GLY A 447 27.21 -30.00 -3.51
CA GLY A 447 26.64 -31.27 -3.10
C GLY A 447 27.27 -31.68 -1.75
N PRO A 448 26.69 -32.67 -1.06
CA PRO A 448 27.24 -33.15 0.20
C PRO A 448 28.75 -33.38 0.06
N PRO A 449 29.57 -32.90 1.00
CA PRO A 449 31.01 -32.91 0.86
C PRO A 449 31.50 -34.35 0.65
N PRO A 450 32.46 -34.59 -0.25
CA PRO A 450 33.02 -35.92 -0.43
C PRO A 450 33.66 -36.37 0.88
N SER A 451 33.29 -37.56 1.37
CA SER A 451 33.74 -38.15 2.64
C SER A 451 35.23 -38.55 2.67
N GLY A 452 36.03 -38.09 1.71
CA GLY A 452 37.47 -38.36 1.63
C GLY A 452 38.26 -37.28 2.36
N ARG A 453 39.11 -37.66 3.32
CA ARG A 453 40.09 -36.72 3.91
C ARG A 453 41.02 -36.22 2.81
N LEU A 454 41.14 -34.90 2.68
CA LEU A 454 42.15 -34.27 1.84
C LEU A 454 43.55 -34.51 2.43
N PRO A 455 44.59 -34.71 1.61
CA PRO A 455 45.97 -34.85 2.07
C PRO A 455 46.49 -33.54 2.69
N GLU A 456 47.36 -33.65 3.70
CA GLU A 456 47.95 -32.51 4.41
C GLU A 456 48.84 -31.67 3.48
N VAL A 457 48.61 -30.35 3.50
CA VAL A 457 49.39 -29.37 2.75
C VAL A 457 50.70 -29.10 3.49
N PRO A 458 51.87 -29.10 2.80
CA PRO A 458 53.15 -28.83 3.45
C PRO A 458 53.26 -27.37 3.91
N PRO A 459 54.01 -27.09 5.00
CA PRO A 459 54.08 -25.75 5.59
C PRO A 459 54.83 -24.77 4.68
N LEU A 460 54.25 -23.58 4.50
CA LEU A 460 54.85 -22.48 3.75
C LEU A 460 55.94 -21.75 4.57
N PRO A 461 57.00 -21.22 3.93
CA PRO A 461 58.07 -20.51 4.62
C PRO A 461 57.65 -19.09 5.07
N PRO A 462 58.31 -18.51 6.09
CA PRO A 462 57.89 -17.23 6.66
C PRO A 462 58.21 -16.05 5.72
N LEU A 463 57.21 -15.21 5.45
CA LEU A 463 57.39 -13.95 4.72
C LEU A 463 58.10 -12.90 5.59
N ALA A 464 59.14 -12.29 5.03
CA ALA A 464 59.87 -11.18 5.62
C ALA A 464 59.06 -9.87 5.57
N ASN A 465 59.11 -9.12 6.68
CA ASN A 465 58.61 -7.75 6.81
C ASN A 465 59.28 -6.81 5.79
N GLY A 466 58.48 -6.02 5.06
CA GLY A 466 59.04 -5.00 4.16
C GLY A 466 58.03 -4.09 3.46
N ARG A 467 57.76 -2.96 4.12
CA ARG A 467 57.49 -1.60 3.57
C ARG A 467 56.23 -1.32 2.72
N SER A 468 55.45 -0.41 3.29
CA SER A 468 54.45 0.48 2.72
C SER A 468 54.87 1.21 1.44
N LEU A 469 54.00 1.18 0.42
CA LEU A 469 53.90 2.23 -0.60
C LEU A 469 52.45 2.73 -0.65
N GLN A 470 52.26 3.98 -0.25
CA GLN A 470 51.04 4.74 -0.42
C GLN A 470 50.92 5.16 -1.90
N LEU A 471 49.79 4.83 -2.52
CA LEU A 471 49.29 5.49 -3.72
C LEU A 471 47.84 5.89 -3.45
N SER A 472 47.60 7.19 -3.32
CA SER A 472 46.29 7.80 -3.22
C SER A 472 45.63 7.86 -4.61
N PRO A 473 44.29 7.69 -4.73
CA PRO A 473 43.55 8.10 -5.91
C PRO A 473 42.84 9.45 -5.66
N SER A 474 42.97 10.36 -6.62
CA SER A 474 42.18 11.59 -6.73
C SER A 474 40.70 11.27 -6.99
N ALA A 475 39.81 12.01 -6.32
CA ALA A 475 38.37 11.86 -6.40
C ALA A 475 37.80 12.48 -7.69
N SER A 476 37.05 11.68 -8.45
CA SER A 476 36.04 12.14 -9.40
C SER A 476 34.66 11.75 -8.88
N HIS A 477 33.84 12.77 -8.61
CA HIS A 477 32.46 12.67 -8.14
C HIS A 477 31.55 12.01 -9.19
N VAL A 478 31.14 10.76 -8.95
CA VAL A 478 29.76 10.25 -9.13
C VAL A 478 29.65 9.01 -8.23
N SER A 479 29.04 9.14 -7.05
CA SER A 479 28.65 7.98 -6.26
C SER A 479 27.44 8.30 -5.38
N LEU A 480 26.26 7.85 -5.82
CA LEU A 480 25.12 7.64 -4.95
C LEU A 480 25.01 6.13 -4.69
N ARG A 481 25.81 5.64 -3.74
CA ARG A 481 25.52 4.41 -2.99
C ARG A 481 24.96 4.81 -1.64
N SER A 482 23.63 4.87 -1.54
CA SER A 482 22.94 4.83 -0.25
C SER A 482 22.98 3.38 0.25
N GLY A 483 23.96 3.08 1.12
CA GLY A 483 24.06 1.81 1.82
C GLY A 483 23.50 1.91 3.24
N ASN A 484 22.23 1.54 3.43
CA ASN A 484 21.70 1.21 4.75
C ASN A 484 21.78 -0.30 4.96
N SER A 485 22.95 -0.74 5.46
CA SER A 485 23.22 -2.11 5.89
C SER A 485 22.80 -2.31 7.35
N TRP A 486 21.66 -2.96 7.58
CA TRP A 486 21.30 -3.51 8.89
C TRP A 486 20.43 -4.77 8.70
N ARG A 487 21.05 -5.95 8.63
CA ARG A 487 20.43 -7.22 9.02
C ARG A 487 21.51 -8.19 9.49
N ASP A 488 21.52 -8.48 10.78
CA ASP A 488 21.89 -9.79 11.31
C ASP A 488 21.24 -9.99 12.68
N THR A 489 20.20 -10.83 12.71
CA THR A 489 19.91 -11.83 13.74
C THR A 489 18.74 -12.68 13.24
N GLN A 490 19.01 -13.80 12.58
CA GLN A 490 18.06 -14.90 12.50
C GLN A 490 18.53 -16.01 13.43
N SER A 491 17.74 -16.31 14.44
CA SER A 491 17.74 -17.60 15.13
C SER A 491 16.34 -18.17 14.97
N THR A 492 16.23 -19.25 14.20
CA THR A 492 15.04 -20.10 14.15
C THR A 492 15.50 -21.55 14.26
N THR A 493 15.32 -22.12 15.45
CA THR A 493 15.31 -23.55 15.68
C THR A 493 13.96 -24.11 15.22
N VAL A 494 14.02 -25.13 14.37
CA VAL A 494 12.86 -25.91 13.90
C VAL A 494 12.51 -27.00 14.92
N SER A 495 11.21 -27.20 15.16
CA SER A 495 10.66 -28.28 16.00
C SER A 495 9.87 -29.28 15.15
N ALA A 496 10.15 -30.56 15.36
CA ALA A 496 9.32 -31.74 15.08
C ALA A 496 10.01 -32.91 15.82
N ALA A 497 9.40 -33.90 16.46
CA ALA A 497 8.03 -34.33 16.76
C ALA A 497 8.14 -35.38 17.90
N GLY A 498 7.04 -35.73 18.58
CA GLY A 498 6.96 -36.97 19.37
C GLY A 498 6.14 -36.87 20.65
N ALA A 499 5.08 -37.66 20.73
CA ALA A 499 4.10 -37.76 21.79
C ALA A 499 4.65 -38.30 23.13
N ASP A 500 4.10 -37.84 24.25
CA ASP A 500 3.41 -38.64 25.27
C ASP A 500 3.29 -37.91 26.61
N GLY A 501 2.10 -38.01 27.22
CA GLY A 501 1.91 -38.25 28.66
C GLY A 501 2.31 -37.19 29.71
N ASP A 502 1.30 -36.78 30.48
CA ASP A 502 1.34 -36.27 31.86
C ASP A 502 1.85 -34.85 32.17
N SER A 503 0.92 -34.06 32.72
CA SER A 503 1.19 -32.94 33.64
C SER A 503 1.71 -33.49 34.98
N PRO A 504 2.51 -32.76 35.78
CA PRO A 504 1.94 -31.77 36.71
C PRO A 504 2.83 -30.56 37.15
N VAL A 505 2.16 -29.44 37.43
CA VAL A 505 2.16 -28.65 38.69
C VAL A 505 3.50 -28.30 39.42
N LEU A 506 3.76 -26.98 39.51
CA LEU A 506 4.34 -26.16 40.61
C LEU A 506 5.61 -26.61 41.36
N ARG A 507 6.61 -25.69 41.47
CA ARG A 507 6.91 -24.94 42.71
C ARG A 507 8.13 -24.00 42.60
N ALA A 508 8.03 -22.91 43.35
CA ALA A 508 9.10 -21.99 43.75
C ALA A 508 9.86 -22.48 45.00
N ASN A 509 10.92 -21.73 45.37
CA ASN A 509 11.79 -21.77 46.57
C ASN A 509 12.99 -22.74 46.48
N ASP A 510 14.22 -22.47 46.95
CA ASP A 510 14.75 -21.57 47.99
C ASP A 510 16.28 -21.28 47.81
N LEU A 511 16.70 -20.08 48.22
CA LEU A 511 17.85 -19.65 49.08
C LEU A 511 19.26 -20.29 48.99
N SER A 512 20.25 -19.44 48.64
CA SER A 512 21.65 -19.11 49.13
C SER A 512 22.50 -20.10 49.98
N PRO A 513 23.79 -19.84 50.38
CA PRO A 513 24.79 -18.78 50.06
C PRO A 513 26.29 -19.24 49.91
N GLU A 514 27.20 -18.27 49.73
CA GLU A 514 28.68 -18.25 49.98
C GLU A 514 29.62 -19.06 49.03
N ASP A 515 30.77 -18.57 48.53
CA ASP A 515 31.89 -17.92 49.25
C ASP A 515 32.85 -17.11 48.33
N ARG A 516 33.51 -16.09 48.88
CA ARG A 516 34.63 -15.31 48.27
C ARG A 516 35.99 -15.78 48.84
N PRO A 517 37.12 -15.38 48.22
CA PRO A 517 38.13 -14.72 49.05
C PRO A 517 38.79 -13.46 48.45
N HIS A 518 39.39 -12.70 49.37
CA HIS A 518 39.85 -11.30 49.34
C HIS A 518 41.35 -11.08 49.05
N SER A 519 41.72 -9.84 48.69
CA SER A 519 42.84 -9.05 49.27
C SER A 519 42.75 -7.57 48.83
N LYS A 520 42.34 -6.61 49.68
CA LYS A 520 43.12 -5.58 50.45
C LYS A 520 44.01 -4.66 49.59
N ASN A 521 44.13 -3.33 49.73
CA ASN A 521 43.59 -2.24 50.58
C ASN A 521 44.14 -0.92 49.98
N GLY A 522 43.45 0.23 50.14
CA GLY A 522 44.09 1.56 49.93
C GLY A 522 43.14 2.73 49.66
N ILE A 523 42.83 3.50 50.70
CA ILE A 523 41.84 4.59 50.83
C ILE A 523 42.32 5.93 50.24
N ALA A 524 41.41 6.73 49.64
CA ALA A 524 41.10 8.13 50.04
C ALA A 524 40.08 8.83 49.12
N HIS A 525 38.94 9.23 49.72
CA HIS A 525 38.01 10.35 49.46
C HIS A 525 37.76 10.83 48.01
N ARG A 526 36.52 11.07 47.56
CA ARG A 526 35.62 12.08 48.14
C ARG A 526 34.21 12.01 47.51
N HIS A 527 33.25 12.44 48.33
CA HIS A 527 31.81 12.47 48.18
C HIS A 527 31.26 13.21 46.94
N SER A 528 30.14 12.69 46.43
CA SER A 528 29.14 13.42 45.64
C SER A 528 28.34 14.40 46.51
N PRO A 529 28.00 15.59 46.00
CA PRO A 529 26.73 16.27 46.31
C PRO A 529 25.97 16.59 45.02
N SER A 530 24.70 16.20 44.89
CA SER A 530 23.45 16.89 45.27
C SER A 530 22.92 17.83 44.17
N PRO A 531 21.63 17.69 43.77
CA PRO A 531 21.02 18.45 42.68
C PRO A 531 20.50 19.81 43.16
N GLU A 532 21.39 20.80 43.31
CA GLU A 532 21.00 22.20 43.56
C GLU A 532 21.71 23.25 42.67
N ASP A 533 22.48 22.84 41.64
CA ASP A 533 23.12 23.79 40.70
C ASP A 533 22.27 24.08 39.44
N PHE A 534 20.98 24.35 39.62
CA PHE A 534 20.15 24.94 38.56
C PHE A 534 19.90 26.43 38.85
N PRO A 535 20.51 27.36 38.11
CA PRO A 535 20.12 28.76 38.18
C PRO A 535 18.83 28.99 37.38
N GLN A 536 17.82 29.54 38.05
CA GLN A 536 16.58 30.09 37.48
C GLN A 536 16.72 31.61 37.18
N PRO A 537 15.76 32.24 36.46
CA PRO A 537 16.02 33.10 35.30
C PRO A 537 16.21 34.59 35.63
N GLY A 538 17.06 35.25 34.84
CA GLY A 538 17.21 36.70 34.80
C GLY A 538 16.80 37.26 33.43
N SER A 539 15.79 38.12 33.43
CA SER A 539 15.23 38.82 32.26
C SER A 539 16.24 39.76 31.59
N ALA A 540 16.52 39.54 30.31
CA ALA A 540 16.98 40.56 29.38
C ALA A 540 16.48 40.16 27.98
N GLY A 541 15.62 41.01 27.41
CA GLY A 541 14.80 40.68 26.25
C GLY A 541 15.59 40.42 24.97
N ILE A 542 15.24 39.32 24.31
CA ILE A 542 15.21 39.22 22.85
C ILE A 542 13.89 38.51 22.53
N LYS A 543 12.95 39.24 21.94
CA LYS A 543 11.82 38.64 21.23
C LYS A 543 12.40 37.99 19.98
N GLU A 544 12.82 36.74 20.08
CA GLU A 544 12.84 35.84 18.93
C GLU A 544 11.53 35.06 18.98
N SER A 545 10.56 35.56 18.23
CA SER A 545 9.53 34.70 17.68
C SER A 545 10.25 33.63 16.87
N GLN A 546 10.41 32.43 17.44
CA GLN A 546 10.82 31.26 16.67
C GLN A 546 9.70 30.97 15.67
N GLU A 547 9.80 31.57 14.48
CA GLU A 547 9.17 31.03 13.28
C GLU A 547 9.74 29.62 13.09
N LEU A 548 8.94 28.60 13.42
CA LEU A 548 9.17 27.25 12.89
C LEU A 548 9.09 27.38 11.36
N PRO A 549 10.18 27.10 10.62
CA PRO A 549 10.13 27.28 9.19
C PRO A 549 9.17 26.24 8.60
N SER A 550 8.06 26.74 8.03
CA SER A 550 6.99 25.97 7.35
C SER A 550 7.54 24.98 6.32
N THR A 551 8.71 25.28 5.76
CA THR A 551 9.50 24.42 4.87
C THR A 551 9.89 23.07 5.48
N ASN A 552 10.23 23.00 6.77
CA ASN A 552 10.64 21.73 7.40
C ASN A 552 9.46 20.78 7.59
N LEU A 553 8.30 21.31 7.94
CA LEU A 553 7.12 20.49 8.23
C LEU A 553 6.46 19.99 6.93
N ALA A 554 6.35 20.82 5.89
CA ALA A 554 5.91 20.38 4.56
C ALA A 554 6.86 19.34 3.95
N HIS A 555 8.17 19.55 4.11
CA HIS A 555 9.19 18.57 3.72
C HIS A 555 8.99 17.22 4.42
N LEU A 556 8.82 17.22 5.75
CA LEU A 556 8.58 15.98 6.52
C LEU A 556 7.28 15.28 6.12
N GLN A 557 6.20 16.02 5.83
CA GLN A 557 4.95 15.43 5.33
C GLN A 557 5.12 14.75 3.98
N ARG A 558 5.88 15.37 3.07
CA ARG A 558 6.24 14.78 1.78
C ARG A 558 7.05 13.51 1.97
N GLU A 559 8.12 13.58 2.75
CA GLU A 559 8.97 12.42 3.02
C GLU A 559 8.16 11.28 3.66
N ASN A 560 7.25 11.60 4.58
CA ASN A 560 6.35 10.61 5.15
C ASN A 560 5.43 9.97 4.09
N THR A 561 4.89 10.76 3.18
CA THR A 561 4.07 10.28 2.05
C THR A 561 4.88 9.36 1.13
N MET A 562 6.12 9.75 0.81
CA MET A 562 7.03 8.94 -0.02
C MET A 562 7.40 7.62 0.65
N LEU A 563 7.75 7.65 1.94
CA LEU A 563 8.06 6.44 2.72
C LEU A 563 6.85 5.52 2.84
N ARG A 564 5.64 6.08 3.02
CA ARG A 564 4.40 5.29 3.01
C ARG A 564 4.15 4.64 1.66
N ASN A 565 4.35 5.37 0.57
CA ASN A 565 4.20 4.84 -0.78
C ASN A 565 5.18 3.69 -1.04
N GLN A 566 6.46 3.86 -0.67
CA GLN A 566 7.46 2.80 -0.77
C GLN A 566 7.09 1.59 0.08
N LEU A 567 6.66 1.80 1.33
CA LEU A 567 6.22 0.71 2.21
C LEU A 567 5.02 -0.05 1.63
N ASN A 568 4.06 0.67 1.04
CA ASN A 568 2.90 0.06 0.38
C ASN A 568 3.34 -0.79 -0.81
N PHE A 569 4.24 -0.27 -1.64
CA PHE A 569 4.80 -1.00 -2.78
C PHE A 569 5.55 -2.27 -2.34
N GLU A 570 6.42 -2.17 -1.35
CA GLU A 570 7.16 -3.32 -0.81
C GLU A 570 6.23 -4.41 -0.25
N ARG A 571 5.16 -4.00 0.45
CA ARG A 571 4.14 -4.93 0.95
C ARG A 571 3.38 -5.61 -0.18
N TRP A 572 3.00 -4.83 -1.20
CA TRP A 572 2.36 -5.35 -2.41
C TRP A 572 3.26 -6.37 -3.09
N HIS A 573 4.51 -6.00 -3.38
CA HIS A 573 5.49 -6.81 -4.10
C HIS A 573 5.78 -8.13 -3.37
N LYS A 574 5.99 -8.05 -2.04
CA LYS A 574 6.10 -9.25 -1.19
C LYS A 574 4.86 -10.13 -1.24
N SER A 575 3.67 -9.54 -1.27
CA SER A 575 2.41 -10.29 -1.40
C SER A 575 2.34 -11.04 -2.74
N GLN A 576 2.73 -10.41 -3.84
CA GLN A 576 2.78 -11.05 -5.17
C GLN A 576 3.71 -12.27 -5.17
N TYR A 577 4.94 -12.14 -4.66
CA TYR A 577 5.85 -13.28 -4.57
C TYR A 577 5.32 -14.40 -3.68
N SER A 578 4.73 -14.06 -2.53
CA SER A 578 4.14 -15.06 -1.64
C SER A 578 3.02 -15.84 -2.33
N GLN A 579 2.20 -15.17 -3.14
CA GLN A 579 1.13 -15.81 -3.91
C GLN A 579 1.68 -16.71 -5.00
N HIS A 580 2.65 -16.22 -5.79
CA HIS A 580 3.31 -16.98 -6.84
C HIS A 580 4.01 -18.25 -6.30
N ILE A 581 4.80 -18.12 -5.22
CA ILE A 581 5.44 -19.28 -4.56
C ILE A 581 4.36 -20.27 -4.09
N GLY A 582 3.27 -19.77 -3.51
CA GLY A 582 2.15 -20.61 -3.09
C GLY A 582 1.50 -21.36 -4.26
N GLN A 583 1.32 -20.70 -5.42
CA GLN A 583 0.79 -21.32 -6.64
C GLN A 583 1.73 -22.39 -7.17
N MET A 584 3.03 -22.09 -7.25
CA MET A 584 4.06 -23.04 -7.70
C MET A 584 4.13 -24.28 -6.81
N MET A 585 4.09 -24.12 -5.48
CA MET A 585 4.05 -25.24 -4.55
C MET A 585 2.80 -26.10 -4.74
N ARG A 586 1.62 -25.49 -4.92
CA ARG A 586 0.38 -26.22 -5.21
C ARG A 586 0.47 -26.98 -6.54
N LYS A 587 1.09 -26.40 -7.56
CA LYS A 587 1.32 -27.05 -8.85
C LYS A 587 2.27 -28.24 -8.72
N ASN A 588 3.42 -28.06 -8.06
CA ASN A 588 4.38 -29.14 -7.83
C ASN A 588 3.78 -30.32 -7.07
N VAL A 589 2.93 -30.05 -6.07
CA VAL A 589 2.20 -31.12 -5.35
C VAL A 589 1.26 -31.86 -6.29
N LYS A 590 0.50 -31.16 -7.12
CA LYS A 590 -0.40 -31.79 -8.12
C LYS A 590 0.37 -32.63 -9.13
N ASP A 591 1.47 -32.11 -9.64
CA ASP A 591 2.31 -32.80 -10.63
C ASP A 591 2.95 -34.05 -10.02
N ALA A 592 3.47 -33.97 -8.79
CA ALA A 592 3.99 -35.12 -8.05
C ALA A 592 2.92 -36.18 -7.76
N THR A 593 1.68 -35.76 -7.44
CA THR A 593 0.58 -36.71 -7.26
C THR A 593 0.19 -37.40 -8.58
N ALA A 594 0.13 -36.67 -9.69
CA ALA A 594 -0.17 -37.23 -11.00
C ALA A 594 0.92 -38.18 -11.49
N GLU A 595 2.20 -37.86 -11.23
CA GLU A 595 3.32 -38.75 -11.52
C GLU A 595 3.25 -40.03 -10.68
N ALA A 596 2.95 -39.92 -9.39
CA ALA A 596 2.78 -41.09 -8.52
C ALA A 596 1.61 -41.98 -8.98
N GLU A 597 0.47 -41.41 -9.38
CA GLU A 597 -0.65 -42.14 -9.96
C GLU A 597 -0.26 -42.83 -11.27
N THR A 598 0.48 -42.13 -12.13
CA THR A 598 0.99 -42.68 -13.40
C THR A 598 1.93 -43.86 -13.14
N LEU A 599 2.85 -43.75 -12.18
CA LEU A 599 3.75 -44.84 -11.78
C LEU A 599 2.97 -46.02 -11.19
N ASN A 600 1.93 -45.76 -10.39
CA ASN A 600 1.06 -46.80 -9.86
C ASN A 600 0.30 -47.53 -10.98
N LEU A 601 -0.23 -46.81 -11.97
CA LEU A 601 -0.89 -47.40 -13.14
C LEU A 601 0.08 -48.21 -13.99
N ILE A 602 1.31 -47.74 -14.18
CA ILE A 602 2.36 -48.49 -14.90
C ILE A 602 2.70 -49.77 -14.15
N ASN A 603 2.86 -49.71 -12.83
CA ASN A 603 3.16 -50.88 -12.01
C ASN A 603 1.98 -51.88 -12.01
N ALA A 604 0.75 -51.41 -11.90
CA ALA A 604 -0.44 -52.25 -11.97
C ALA A 604 -0.56 -52.98 -13.33
N ASN A 605 -0.28 -52.29 -14.44
CA ASN A 605 -0.26 -52.90 -15.77
C ASN A 605 0.89 -53.90 -15.97
N ARG A 606 2.02 -53.76 -15.25
CA ARG A 606 3.12 -54.74 -15.28
C ARG A 606 2.81 -56.00 -14.47
N THR A 607 1.89 -55.91 -13.51
CA THR A 607 1.47 -57.05 -12.66
C THR A 607 0.31 -57.85 -13.24
N LEU A 608 -0.32 -57.35 -14.32
CA LEU A 608 -1.31 -58.06 -15.14
C LEU A 608 -0.61 -58.75 -16.31
#